data_AF-A0AA50E375-F1
#
_entry.id   AF-A0AA50E375-F1
#
_cell.length_a   1.000
_cell.length_b   1.000
_cell.length_c   1.000
_cell.angle_alpha   90.00
_cell.angle_beta   90.00
_cell.angle_gamma   90.00
#
_symmetry.space_group_name_H-M   'P 1'
#
loop_
_entity.id
_entity.type
_entity.pdbx_description
1 polymer ?
#
loop_
_entity_poly.entity_id
_entity_poly.type
_entity_poly.pdbx_seq_one_letter_code
_entity_poly.pdbx_strand_id
1 'polypeptide(L)'
;MASRYSPDWPHLALKKKQFVNWVCERCGVQCLRPGEGKGVSKEERYRLRMAVHHCDYDPGNNAPENLKALCSPCHLYYHRRQQGNVTPGQLSLCLVK
;
A
#
# COMPACT_ATOMS: atom_id res chain seq x y z
N MET A 1 -15.30 -6.75 -17.01
CA MET A 1 -15.08 -6.19 -15.66
C MET A 1 -14.22 -4.95 -15.79
N ALA A 2 -14.78 -3.76 -15.53
CA ALA A 2 -13.99 -2.53 -15.57
C ALA A 2 -13.02 -2.49 -14.39
N SER A 3 -11.79 -2.03 -14.61
CA SER A 3 -10.85 -1.73 -13.53
C SER A 3 -11.47 -0.68 -12.60
N ARG A 4 -11.49 -0.94 -11.28
CA ARG A 4 -11.91 0.06 -10.28
C ARG A 4 -10.95 1.26 -10.21
N TYR A 5 -9.75 1.10 -10.74
CA TYR A 5 -8.75 2.15 -10.83
C TYR A 5 -8.85 2.88 -12.17
N SER A 6 -8.68 4.20 -12.12
CA SER A 6 -8.48 5.03 -13.32
C SER A 6 -7.25 4.56 -14.12
N PRO A 7 -7.27 4.62 -15.46
CA PRO A 7 -6.10 4.38 -16.30
C PRO A 7 -4.87 5.22 -15.91
N ASP A 8 -5.08 6.42 -15.36
CA ASP A 8 -4.01 7.35 -14.97
C ASP A 8 -3.40 7.05 -13.59
N TRP A 9 -3.89 6.03 -12.89
CA TRP A 9 -3.42 5.67 -11.55
C TRP A 9 -1.88 5.52 -11.44
N PRO A 10 -1.16 4.88 -12.39
CA PRO A 10 0.29 4.78 -12.31
C PRO A 10 0.97 6.16 -12.27
N HIS A 11 0.47 7.12 -13.04
CA HIS A 11 0.99 8.49 -13.07
C HIS A 11 0.67 9.24 -11.77
N LEU A 12 -0.57 9.17 -11.30
CA LEU A 12 -1.00 9.81 -10.06
C LEU A 12 -0.24 9.28 -8.84
N ALA A 13 -0.09 7.95 -8.75
CA ALA A 13 0.67 7.31 -7.69
C ALA A 13 2.15 7.72 -7.72
N LEU A 14 2.77 7.80 -8.91
CA LEU A 14 4.15 8.28 -9.05
C LEU A 14 4.28 9.76 -8.62
N LYS A 15 3.36 10.62 -9.08
CA LYS A 15 3.33 12.05 -8.73
C LYS A 15 3.21 12.27 -7.22
N LYS A 16 2.35 11.50 -6.54
CA LYS A 16 2.22 11.57 -5.07
C LYS A 16 3.51 11.13 -4.37
N LYS A 17 4.16 10.05 -4.82
CA LYS A 17 5.45 9.58 -4.25
C LYS A 17 6.57 10.62 -4.42
N GLN A 18 6.62 11.26 -5.59
CA GLN A 18 7.55 12.36 -5.88
C GLN A 18 7.31 13.56 -4.97
N PHE A 19 6.04 13.98 -4.83
CA PHE A 19 5.66 15.13 -4.01
C PHE A 19 6.12 15.00 -2.55
N VAL A 20 6.08 13.79 -1.99
CA VAL A 20 6.52 13.52 -0.61
C VAL A 20 8.00 13.10 -0.52
N ASN A 21 8.77 13.19 -1.61
CA ASN A 21 10.18 12.78 -1.68
C ASN A 21 10.43 11.33 -1.23
N TRP A 22 9.48 10.42 -1.47
CA TRP A 22 9.50 9.04 -0.98
C TRP A 22 9.58 8.91 0.55
N VAL A 23 9.19 9.94 1.30
CA VAL A 23 9.08 9.88 2.76
C VAL A 23 7.66 9.44 3.16
N CYS A 24 7.55 8.44 4.02
CA CYS A 24 6.26 7.95 4.49
C CYS A 24 5.50 9.03 5.27
N GLU A 25 4.29 9.39 4.82
CA GLU A 25 3.45 10.42 5.44
C GLU A 25 2.82 10.02 6.79
N ARG A 26 3.10 8.81 7.29
CA ARG A 26 2.67 8.36 8.63
C ARG A 26 3.82 8.30 9.63
N CYS A 27 4.94 7.66 9.25
CA CYS A 27 6.03 7.39 10.18
C CYS A 27 7.35 8.10 9.84
N GLY A 28 7.40 8.86 8.74
CA GLY A 28 8.58 9.64 8.36
C GLY A 28 9.76 8.84 7.80
N VAL A 29 9.64 7.52 7.64
CA VAL A 29 10.74 6.71 7.09
C VAL A 29 10.98 7.04 5.61
N GLN A 30 12.26 7.16 5.23
CA GLN A 30 12.67 7.23 3.83
C GLN A 30 12.45 5.86 3.16
N CYS A 31 11.55 5.81 2.18
CA CYS A 31 11.33 4.64 1.34
C CYS A 31 12.29 4.65 0.15
N LEU A 32 12.42 3.50 -0.53
CA LEU A 32 13.29 3.34 -1.69
C LEU A 32 12.73 4.11 -2.91
N ARG A 33 13.59 4.92 -3.53
CA ARG A 33 13.33 5.58 -4.83
C ARG A 33 13.58 4.61 -6.00
N PRO A 34 13.07 4.91 -7.21
CA PRO A 34 13.42 4.13 -8.40
C PRO A 34 14.93 4.05 -8.59
N GLY A 35 15.45 2.83 -8.81
CA GLY A 35 16.89 2.58 -8.94
C GLY A 35 17.65 2.35 -7.63
N GLU A 36 17.06 2.66 -6.48
CA GLU A 36 17.63 2.34 -5.16
C GLU A 36 17.35 0.87 -4.77
N GLY A 37 17.99 0.40 -3.69
CA GLY A 37 17.74 -0.93 -3.12
C GLY A 37 18.64 -2.05 -3.65
N LYS A 38 19.63 -1.72 -4.49
CA LYS A 38 20.78 -2.62 -4.75
C LYS A 38 21.59 -2.79 -3.47
N GLY A 39 22.01 -4.02 -3.15
CA GLY A 39 22.74 -4.31 -1.91
C GLY A 39 21.91 -4.32 -0.63
N VAL A 40 20.63 -3.94 -0.70
CA VAL A 40 19.67 -4.05 0.42
C VAL A 40 19.09 -5.46 0.46
N SER A 41 18.89 -6.01 1.66
CA SER A 41 18.26 -7.32 1.85
C SER A 41 16.85 -7.34 1.25
N LYS A 42 16.36 -8.54 0.93
CA LYS A 42 15.03 -8.72 0.35
C LYS A 42 13.95 -8.17 1.29
N GLU A 43 14.07 -8.48 2.57
CA GLU A 43 13.15 -8.11 3.64
C GLU A 43 13.07 -6.59 3.79
N GLU A 44 14.22 -5.93 3.81
CA GLU A 44 14.30 -4.48 3.94
C GLU A 44 13.76 -3.79 2.68
N ARG A 45 14.01 -4.35 1.49
CA ARG A 45 13.41 -3.87 0.24
C ARG A 45 11.88 -3.95 0.26
N TYR A 46 11.29 -4.99 0.84
CA TYR A 46 9.84 -5.07 1.02
C TYR A 46 9.34 -4.05 2.05
N ARG A 47 10.04 -3.92 3.18
CA ARG A 47 9.68 -2.98 4.25
C ARG A 47 9.66 -1.53 3.75
N LEU A 48 10.65 -1.15 2.96
CA LEU A 48 10.84 0.21 2.43
C LEU A 48 10.18 0.46 1.07
N ARG A 49 9.39 -0.49 0.55
CA ARG A 49 8.58 -0.25 -0.64
C ARG A 49 7.45 0.71 -0.30
N MET A 50 7.26 1.74 -1.13
CA MET A 50 6.21 2.73 -0.96
C MET A 50 4.97 2.43 -1.82
N ALA A 51 3.81 2.45 -1.19
CA ALA A 51 2.48 2.40 -1.80
C ALA A 51 1.75 3.74 -1.61
N VAL A 52 0.73 3.99 -2.41
CA VAL A 52 -0.21 5.11 -2.22
C VAL A 52 -1.56 4.52 -1.82
N HIS A 53 -2.13 5.05 -0.75
CA HIS A 53 -3.37 4.62 -0.12
C HIS A 53 -4.47 5.66 -0.37
N HIS A 54 -5.65 5.18 -0.79
CA HIS A 54 -6.88 5.96 -0.79
C HIS A 54 -7.48 5.94 0.63
N CYS A 55 -7.51 7.09 1.30
CA CYS A 55 -7.96 7.21 2.70
C CYS A 55 -9.43 6.82 2.92
N ASP A 56 -10.26 7.00 1.89
CA ASP A 56 -11.66 6.58 1.85
C ASP A 56 -11.88 5.14 1.33
N TYR A 57 -10.80 4.44 0.96
CA TYR A 57 -10.82 3.09 0.39
C TYR A 57 -11.55 2.96 -0.96
N ASP A 58 -11.82 4.08 -1.64
CA ASP A 58 -12.34 4.08 -3.00
C ASP A 58 -11.21 4.35 -4.02
N PRO A 59 -10.81 3.33 -4.83
CA PRO A 59 -9.82 3.52 -5.89
C PRO A 59 -10.23 4.53 -6.98
N GLY A 60 -11.51 4.89 -7.06
CA GLY A 60 -12.03 5.92 -7.97
C GLY A 60 -11.71 7.35 -7.52
N ASN A 61 -11.61 7.59 -6.21
CA ASN A 61 -11.41 8.92 -5.65
C ASN A 61 -9.93 9.31 -5.60
N ASN A 62 -9.45 9.94 -6.67
CA ASN A 62 -8.06 10.33 -6.80
C ASN A 62 -7.76 11.76 -6.33
N ALA A 63 -8.63 12.37 -5.52
CA ALA A 63 -8.39 13.69 -4.95
C ALA A 63 -7.07 13.70 -4.15
N PRO A 64 -6.17 14.69 -4.33
CA PRO A 64 -4.85 14.70 -3.66
C PRO A 64 -4.90 14.53 -2.14
N GLU A 65 -5.90 15.12 -1.50
CA GLU A 65 -6.21 15.04 -0.07
C GLU A 65 -6.65 13.63 0.37
N ASN A 66 -7.20 12.83 -0.53
CA ASN A 66 -7.57 11.44 -0.29
C ASN A 66 -6.37 10.49 -0.43
N LEU A 67 -5.25 10.93 -1.01
CA LEU A 67 -4.10 10.07 -1.30
C LEU A 67 -2.99 10.22 -0.24
N LYS A 68 -2.54 9.07 0.29
CA LYS A 68 -1.45 9.00 1.26
C LYS A 68 -0.35 8.02 0.84
N ALA A 69 0.87 8.51 0.68
CA ALA A 69 2.06 7.73 0.37
C ALA A 69 2.67 7.12 1.66
N LEU A 70 2.75 5.80 1.71
CA LEU A 70 3.08 5.03 2.91
C LEU A 70 4.09 3.93 2.62
N CYS A 71 4.97 3.65 3.59
CA CYS A 71 5.78 2.43 3.58
C CYS A 71 4.88 1.18 3.73
N SER A 72 5.37 0.00 3.30
CA SER A 72 4.59 -1.24 3.35
C SER A 72 3.97 -1.54 4.73
N PRO A 73 4.68 -1.42 5.88
CA PRO A 73 4.07 -1.64 7.19
C PRO A 73 2.95 -0.65 7.51
N CYS A 74 3.14 0.63 7.20
CA CYS A 74 2.10 1.63 7.44
C CYS A 74 0.91 1.43 6.52
N HIS A 75 1.11 1.08 5.25
CA HIS A 75 0.03 0.76 4.33
C HIS A 75 -0.82 -0.41 4.84
N LEU A 76 -0.18 -1.51 5.27
CA LEU A 76 -0.88 -2.65 5.84
C LEU A 76 -1.61 -2.31 7.15
N TYR A 77 -1.07 -1.39 7.95
CA TYR A 77 -1.73 -0.92 9.16
C TYR A 77 -3.11 -0.29 8.86
N TYR A 78 -3.23 0.50 7.79
CA TYR A 78 -4.53 1.06 7.37
C TYR A 78 -5.50 -0.03 6.87
N HIS A 79 -5.01 -1.11 6.27
CA HIS A 79 -5.84 -2.24 5.81
C HIS A 79 -6.18 -3.27 6.90
N ARG A 80 -5.57 -3.21 8.10
CA ARG A 80 -5.63 -4.27 9.12
C ARG A 80 -7.05 -4.68 9.56
N ARG A 81 -8.05 -3.81 9.40
CA ARG A 81 -9.45 -4.07 9.80
C ARG A 81 -10.43 -4.16 8.63
N GLN A 82 -9.94 -4.17 7.39
CA GLN A 82 -10.72 -4.41 6.18
C GLN A 82 -10.82 -5.92 5.88
N GLN A 83 -10.96 -6.77 6.91
CA GLN A 83 -11.18 -8.20 6.67
C GLN A 83 -12.53 -8.35 5.97
N GLY A 84 -12.51 -8.84 4.73
CA GLY A 84 -13.73 -9.27 4.05
C GLY A 84 -14.38 -10.42 4.81
N ASN A 85 -15.66 -10.68 4.53
CA ASN A 85 -16.36 -11.81 5.12
C ASN A 85 -15.54 -13.09 4.93
N VAL A 86 -15.26 -13.77 6.03
CA VAL A 86 -14.65 -15.10 5.99
C VAL A 86 -15.64 -16.02 5.28
N THR A 87 -15.21 -16.68 4.21
CA THR A 87 -16.07 -17.64 3.51
C THR A 87 -16.43 -18.79 4.45
N PRO A 88 -17.69 -19.27 4.46
CA PRO A 88 -18.05 -20.46 5.22
C PRO A 88 -17.09 -21.61 4.90
N GLY A 89 -16.44 -22.17 5.93
CA GLY A 89 -15.43 -23.24 5.79
C GLY A 89 -13.97 -22.81 5.95
N GLN A 90 -13.65 -21.51 5.92
CA GLN A 90 -12.25 -21.05 6.09
C GLN A 90 -11.77 -21.04 7.56
N LEU A 91 -12.69 -21.22 8.53
CA LEU A 91 -12.41 -21.28 9.97
C LEU A 91 -12.33 -22.71 10.54
N SER A 92 -12.33 -23.75 9.70
CA SER A 92 -12.15 -25.11 10.22
C SER A 92 -10.70 -25.34 10.64
N LEU A 93 -10.45 -25.31 11.95
CA LEU A 93 -9.23 -25.86 12.51
C LEU A 93 -9.34 -27.39 12.43
N CYS A 94 -8.71 -27.99 11.43
CA CYS A 94 -8.42 -29.43 11.46
C CYS A 94 -7.46 -29.67 12.62
N LEU A 95 -8.00 -30.04 13.78
CA LEU A 95 -7.21 -30.65 14.85
C LEU A 95 -6.74 -32.00 14.35
N VAL A 96 -5.55 -32.04 13.77
CA VAL A 96 -4.84 -33.30 13.53
C VAL A 96 -4.50 -33.86 14.91
N LYS A 97 -5.09 -35.03 15.21
CA LYS A 97 -4.82 -35.80 16.43
C LYS A 97 -3.39 -36.34 16.43
#